data_AF-A0A7S2QNB8-F1
#
_entry.id   AF-A0A7S2QNB8-F1
#
_cell.length_a   1.000
_cell.length_b   1.000
_cell.length_c   1.000
_cell.angle_alpha   90.00
_cell.angle_beta   90.00
_cell.angle_gamma   90.00
#
_symmetry.space_group_name_H-M   'P 1'
#
loop_
_entity.id
_entity.type
_entity.pdbx_description
1 polymer ?
#
loop_
_entity_poly.entity_id
_entity_poly.type
_entity_poly.pdbx_seq_one_letter_code
_entity_poly.pdbx_strand_id
1 'polypeptide(L)'
;RLLDGRVVVGHSLAHDFKVLGLSPPSALIRDTAACGLLRQLGQGRSLKALTEHHFGKRIQDGVHCSVEDARAALQLYKSVQDKWDETCPVAIEAIPEHSFLAAHLRAA
;
A
#
# COMPACT_ATOMS: atom_id res chain seq x y z
N ARG A 1 -6.56 10.70 -14.76
CA ARG A 1 -7.44 10.13 -13.71
C ARG A 1 -6.64 10.01 -12.40
N LEU A 2 -7.27 9.91 -11.22
CA LEU A 2 -6.59 10.02 -9.91
C LEU A 2 -5.45 8.99 -9.70
N LEU A 3 -5.65 7.75 -10.13
CA LEU A 3 -4.71 6.64 -9.91
C LEU A 3 -3.71 6.42 -11.05
N ASP A 4 -3.83 7.17 -12.15
CA ASP A 4 -3.09 6.86 -13.38
C ASP A 4 -1.58 6.93 -13.13
N GLY A 5 -0.97 5.77 -13.30
CA GLY A 5 0.45 5.56 -13.07
C GLY A 5 0.92 6.02 -11.70
N ARG A 6 0.16 5.69 -10.66
CA ARG A 6 0.59 5.81 -9.25
C ARG A 6 0.47 4.45 -8.59
N VAL A 7 1.38 4.17 -7.67
CA VAL A 7 1.24 3.03 -6.77
C VAL A 7 0.26 3.39 -5.67
N VAL A 8 -0.77 2.56 -5.49
CA VAL A 8 -1.77 2.70 -4.43
C VAL A 8 -1.38 1.82 -3.26
N VAL A 9 -1.10 2.47 -2.13
CA VAL A 9 -0.74 1.82 -0.87
C VAL A 9 -1.94 1.85 0.07
N GLY A 10 -2.22 0.75 0.75
CA GLY A 10 -3.33 0.67 1.71
C GLY A 10 -3.37 -0.65 2.45
N HIS A 11 -4.52 -0.96 3.06
CA HIS A 11 -4.70 -2.17 3.87
C HIS A 11 -6.07 -2.79 3.59
N SER A 12 -6.09 -4.01 3.03
CA SER A 12 -7.30 -4.71 2.58
C SER A 12 -8.10 -3.96 1.51
N LEU A 13 -7.41 -3.44 0.48
CA LEU A 13 -7.93 -2.50 -0.52
C LEU A 13 -9.01 -3.07 -1.45
N ALA A 14 -9.22 -4.39 -1.46
CA ALA A 14 -10.14 -5.05 -2.39
C ALA A 14 -11.58 -4.53 -2.28
N HIS A 15 -12.05 -4.24 -1.05
CA HIS A 15 -13.39 -3.70 -0.85
C HIS A 15 -13.49 -2.24 -1.33
N ASP A 16 -12.50 -1.41 -1.01
CA ASP A 16 -12.45 0.00 -1.42
C ASP A 16 -12.50 0.13 -2.93
N PHE A 17 -11.67 -0.64 -3.65
CA PHE A 17 -11.67 -0.63 -5.11
C PHE A 17 -13.01 -1.08 -5.70
N LYS A 18 -13.65 -2.09 -5.11
CA LYS A 18 -14.98 -2.55 -5.54
C LYS A 18 -16.03 -1.45 -5.38
N VAL A 19 -16.07 -0.77 -4.22
CA VAL A 19 -17.03 0.31 -3.95
C VAL A 19 -16.78 1.52 -4.85
N LEU A 20 -15.51 1.85 -5.11
CA LEU A 20 -15.12 2.98 -5.97
C LEU A 20 -15.22 2.67 -7.47
N GLY A 21 -15.50 1.42 -7.87
CA GLY A 21 -15.52 1.01 -9.27
C GLY A 21 -14.14 1.12 -9.95
N LEU A 22 -13.07 0.88 -9.18
CA LEU A 22 -11.68 0.97 -9.64
C LEU A 22 -11.10 -0.44 -9.81
N SER A 23 -10.23 -0.61 -10.80
CA SER A 23 -9.51 -1.86 -11.04
C SER A 23 -8.09 -1.56 -11.49
N PRO A 24 -7.25 -1.00 -10.59
CA PRO A 24 -5.85 -0.75 -10.92
C PRO A 24 -5.09 -2.07 -11.15
N PRO A 25 -4.08 -2.09 -12.04
CA PRO A 25 -3.20 -3.24 -12.21
C PRO A 25 -2.58 -3.68 -10.87
N SER A 26 -2.47 -4.99 -10.64
CA SER A 26 -1.90 -5.54 -9.39
C SER A 26 -0.48 -5.05 -9.11
N ALA A 27 0.33 -4.81 -10.15
CA ALA A 27 1.67 -4.25 -10.05
C ALA A 27 1.71 -2.84 -9.43
N LEU A 28 0.60 -2.09 -9.50
CA LEU A 28 0.44 -0.77 -8.92
C LEU A 28 -0.27 -0.78 -7.56
N ILE A 29 -0.47 -1.96 -6.96
CA ILE A 29 -1.09 -2.08 -5.64
C ILE A 29 -0.04 -2.54 -4.62
N ARG A 30 -0.05 -1.92 -3.44
CA ARG A 30 0.70 -2.34 -2.26
C ARG A 30 -0.28 -2.50 -1.10
N ASP A 31 -0.88 -3.68 -1.02
CA ASP A 31 -1.80 -4.04 0.06
C ASP A 31 -1.03 -4.60 1.25
N THR A 32 -0.86 -3.78 2.28
CA THR A 32 -0.13 -4.13 3.51
C THR A 32 -0.75 -5.30 4.25
N ALA A 33 -2.06 -5.54 4.08
CA ALA A 33 -2.71 -6.70 4.69
C ALA A 33 -2.24 -8.00 4.03
N ALA A 34 -1.83 -7.97 2.76
CA ALA A 34 -1.36 -9.12 1.98
C ALA A 34 0.16 -9.36 2.06
N CYS A 35 0.93 -8.38 2.56
CA CYS A 35 2.39 -8.43 2.55
C CYS A 35 2.96 -9.47 3.52
N GLY A 36 3.73 -10.42 2.99
CA GLY A 36 4.44 -11.41 3.80
C GLY A 36 5.53 -10.81 4.68
N LEU A 37 6.19 -9.74 4.24
CA LEU A 37 7.28 -9.09 4.97
C LEU A 37 6.82 -8.42 6.28
N LEU A 38 5.56 -7.99 6.33
CA LEU A 38 4.94 -7.37 7.51
C LEU A 38 4.33 -8.40 8.47
N ARG A 39 4.14 -9.64 8.01
CA ARG A 39 3.53 -10.68 8.83
C ARG A 39 4.61 -11.49 9.53
N GLN A 40 4.63 -11.40 10.86
CA GLN A 40 5.40 -12.33 11.70
C GLN A 40 4.47 -13.40 12.29
N LEU A 41 5.05 -14.55 12.66
CA LEU A 41 4.29 -15.62 13.32
C LEU A 41 3.61 -15.10 14.59
N GLY A 42 2.31 -15.40 14.73
CA GLY A 42 1.52 -15.01 15.90
C GLY A 42 0.99 -13.58 15.90
N GLN A 43 1.34 -12.75 14.91
CA GLN A 43 0.84 -11.38 14.80
C GLN A 43 -0.48 -11.31 14.01
N GLY A 44 -1.41 -10.49 14.49
CA GLY A 44 -2.69 -10.24 13.82
C GLY A 44 -2.49 -9.57 12.46
N ARG A 45 -3.38 -9.87 11.50
CA ARG A 45 -3.35 -9.26 10.15
C ARG A 45 -3.97 -7.87 10.09
N SER A 46 -4.53 -7.37 11.20
CA SER A 46 -5.19 -6.07 11.22
C SER A 46 -4.18 -4.94 11.17
N LEU A 47 -4.58 -3.82 10.56
CA LEU A 47 -3.77 -2.60 10.51
C LEU A 47 -3.33 -2.16 11.91
N LYS A 48 -4.23 -2.22 12.90
CA LYS A 48 -3.95 -1.92 14.30
C LYS A 48 -2.84 -2.80 14.87
N ALA A 49 -2.96 -4.13 14.75
CA ALA A 49 -1.97 -5.05 15.29
C ALA A 49 -0.61 -4.88 14.62
N LEU A 50 -0.58 -4.74 13.30
CA LEU A 50 0.67 -4.53 12.56
C LEU A 50 1.35 -3.21 12.93
N THR A 51 0.58 -2.13 13.08
CA THR A 51 1.11 -0.80 13.45
C THR A 51 1.64 -0.78 14.87
N GLU A 52 0.90 -1.38 15.82
CA GLU A 52 1.35 -1.49 17.21
C GLU A 52 2.61 -2.36 17.32
N HIS A 53 2.67 -3.46 16.58
CA HIS A 53 3.83 -4.33 16.57
C HIS A 53 5.10 -3.67 15.97
N HIS A 54 4.98 -3.02 14.81
CA HIS A 54 6.14 -2.47 14.11
C HIS A 54 6.62 -1.14 14.68
N PHE A 55 5.71 -0.34 15.24
CA PHE A 55 6.00 1.04 15.62
C PHE A 55 5.62 1.39 17.06
N GLY A 56 5.07 0.45 17.83
CA GLY A 56 4.57 0.72 19.20
C GLY A 56 3.40 1.71 19.22
N LYS A 57 2.78 1.98 18.07
CA LYS A 57 1.74 2.99 17.93
C LYS A 57 0.35 2.34 17.89
N ARG A 58 -0.50 2.74 18.83
CA ARG A 58 -1.93 2.42 18.79
C ARG A 58 -2.65 3.40 17.88
N ILE A 59 -3.53 2.85 17.06
CA ILE A 59 -4.40 3.56 16.12
C ILE A 59 -5.80 2.95 16.25
N GLN A 60 -6.81 3.64 15.73
CA GLN A 60 -8.20 3.17 15.81
C GLN A 60 -8.65 2.95 17.26
N ASP A 61 -8.17 3.78 18.18
CA ASP A 61 -8.64 3.80 19.55
C ASP A 61 -9.94 4.62 19.59
N GLY A 62 -11.07 3.93 19.76
CA GLY A 62 -12.40 4.52 19.68
C GLY A 62 -12.99 4.42 18.26
N VAL A 63 -13.03 5.53 17.52
CA VAL A 63 -13.61 5.60 16.18
C VAL A 63 -12.50 5.60 15.12
N HIS A 64 -12.75 4.92 14.01
CA HIS A 64 -11.82 4.87 12.89
C HIS A 64 -11.69 6.22 12.18
N CYS A 65 -10.45 6.59 11.85
CA CYS A 65 -10.15 7.78 11.06
C CYS A 65 -9.42 7.35 9.78
N SER A 66 -10.04 7.59 8.62
CA SER A 66 -9.47 7.19 7.31
C SER A 66 -8.09 7.80 7.05
N VAL A 67 -7.84 9.02 7.54
CA VAL A 67 -6.55 9.70 7.40
C VAL A 67 -5.48 9.03 8.27
N GLU A 68 -5.83 8.62 9.49
CA GLU A 68 -4.92 7.86 10.35
C GLU A 68 -4.58 6.50 9.72
N ASP A 69 -5.59 5.79 9.24
CA ASP A 69 -5.45 4.48 8.64
C ASP A 69 -4.58 4.53 7.37
N ALA A 70 -4.83 5.50 6.48
CA ALA A 70 -4.02 5.70 5.29
C ALA A 70 -2.55 6.00 5.62
N ARG A 71 -2.29 6.80 6.66
CA ARG A 71 -0.92 7.09 7.12
C ARG A 71 -0.24 5.87 7.73
N ALA A 72 -0.96 5.09 8.53
CA ALA A 72 -0.43 3.87 9.13
C ALA A 72 -0.08 2.83 8.06
N ALA A 73 -0.95 2.62 7.07
CA ALA A 73 -0.69 1.73 5.94
C ALA A 73 0.52 2.19 5.12
N LEU A 74 0.62 3.50 4.84
CA LEU A 74 1.79 4.05 4.14
C LEU A 74 3.09 3.88 4.94
N GLN A 75 3.03 4.07 6.26
CA GLN A 75 4.18 3.88 7.14
C GLN A 75 4.65 2.42 7.17
N LEU A 76 3.71 1.47 7.24
CA LEU A 76 4.01 0.04 7.13
C LEU A 76 4.69 -0.28 5.80
N TYR A 77 4.14 0.15 4.67
CA TYR A 77 4.78 -0.05 3.36
C TYR A 77 6.20 0.52 3.32
N LYS A 78 6.39 1.77 3.76
CA LYS A 78 7.72 2.41 3.78
C LYS A 78 8.76 1.63 4.60
N SER A 79 8.34 0.95 5.67
CA SER A 79 9.26 0.15 6.49
C SER A 79 9.82 -1.09 5.79
N VAL A 80 9.17 -1.53 4.71
CA VAL A 80 9.56 -2.71 3.92
C VAL A 80 9.69 -2.39 2.43
N GLN A 81 9.71 -1.11 2.06
CA GLN A 81 9.56 -0.65 0.67
C GLN A 81 10.62 -1.26 -0.23
N ASP A 82 11.90 -1.16 0.14
CA ASP A 82 13.03 -1.63 -0.66
C ASP A 82 12.86 -3.12 -1.02
N LYS A 83 12.63 -3.96 -0.01
CA LYS A 83 12.43 -5.41 -0.18
C LYS A 83 11.14 -5.76 -0.93
N TRP A 84 10.07 -4.98 -0.72
CA TRP A 84 8.80 -5.23 -1.40
C TRP A 84 8.92 -4.89 -2.88
N ASP A 85 9.47 -3.72 -3.21
CA ASP A 85 9.59 -3.28 -4.60
C ASP A 85 10.58 -4.13 -5.41
N GLU A 86 11.60 -4.74 -4.78
CA GLU A 86 12.43 -5.79 -5.39
C GLU A 86 11.62 -7.02 -5.83
N THR A 87 10.68 -7.46 -5.00
CA THR A 87 9.87 -8.67 -5.26
C THR A 87 8.61 -8.42 -6.08
N CYS A 88 8.20 -7.16 -6.20
CA CYS A 88 7.02 -6.73 -6.94
C CYS A 88 7.34 -5.48 -7.78
N PRO A 89 8.15 -5.62 -8.84
CA PRO A 89 8.52 -4.49 -9.67
C PRO A 89 7.28 -3.87 -10.32
N VAL A 90 7.27 -2.54 -10.39
CA VAL A 90 6.24 -1.83 -11.13
C VAL A 90 6.46 -2.11 -12.61
N ALA A 91 5.52 -2.81 -13.26
CA ALA A 91 5.54 -3.00 -14.70
C ALA A 91 5.39 -1.63 -15.38
N ILE A 92 6.47 -1.11 -15.97
CA ILE A 92 6.50 0.20 -16.65
C ILE A 92 5.42 0.26 -17.75
N GLU A 93 5.14 -0.87 -18.39
CA GLU A 93 4.11 -1.04 -19.41
C GLU A 93 2.68 -0.81 -18.89
N ALA A 94 2.45 -1.01 -17.59
CA ALA A 94 1.16 -0.77 -16.94
C ALA A 94 0.97 0.71 -16.52
N ILE A 95 1.98 1.56 -16.74
CA ILE A 95 1.96 2.98 -16.42
C ILE A 95 1.64 3.76 -17.71
N PRO A 96 0.59 4.60 -17.75
CA PRO A 96 0.35 5.46 -18.90
C PRO A 96 1.55 6.37 -19.18
N GLU A 97 1.92 6.56 -20.45
CA GLU A 97 3.04 7.42 -20.90
C GLU A 97 3.07 8.79 -20.21
N HIS A 98 1.91 9.41 -20.01
CA HIS A 98 1.76 10.74 -19.42
C HIS A 98 1.74 10.75 -17.88
N SER A 99 1.97 9.62 -17.21
CA SER A 99 2.02 9.57 -15.75
C SER A 99 3.33 10.13 -15.20
N PHE A 100 3.22 10.78 -14.04
CA PHE A 100 4.36 11.25 -13.25
C PHE A 100 5.36 10.13 -12.91
N LEU A 101 4.88 8.91 -12.67
CA LEU A 101 5.74 7.77 -12.34
C LEU A 101 6.49 7.25 -13.58
N ALA A 102 5.87 7.29 -14.77
CA ALA A 102 6.56 6.95 -16.03
C ALA A 102 7.72 7.92 -16.30
N ALA A 103 7.51 9.21 -16.08
CA ALA A 103 8.54 10.23 -16.23
C ALA A 103 9.72 10.03 -15.25
N HIS A 104 9.44 9.61 -14.00
CA HIS A 104 10.46 9.43 -12.98
C HIS A 104 11.27 8.14 -13.18
N LEU A 105 10.61 7.02 -13.50
CA LEU A 105 11.27 5.71 -13.68
C LEU A 105 12.12 5.62 -14.95
N ARG A 106 11.87 6.45 -15.96
CA ARG A 106 12.67 6.48 -17.20
C ARG A 106 13.89 7.42 -17.13
N ALA A 107 13.94 8.28 -16.11
CA ALA A 107 15.03 9.23 -15.90
C ALA A 107 16.07 8.75 -14.86
N ALA A 108 15.82 7.61 -14.22
CA ALA A 108 16.69 6.93 -13.27
C ALA A 108 17.31 5.68 -13.91
#